data_AF-A0A527IYE2-F1
#
_entry.id   AF-A0A527IYE2-F1
#
_cell.length_a   1.000
_cell.length_b   1.000
_cell.length_c   1.000
_cell.angle_alpha   90.00
_cell.angle_beta   90.00
_cell.angle_gamma   90.00
#
_symmetry.space_group_name_H-M   'P 1'
#
loop_
_entity.id
_entity.type
_entity.pdbx_description
1 polymer ?
#
loop_
_entity_poly.entity_id
_entity_poly.type
_entity_poly.pdbx_seq_one_letter_code
_entity_poly.pdbx_strand_id
1 'polypeptide(L)'
;HMAINATPVGMHAGDPLPLDVSRLTPDMTVVDIIMEPAETALLRAAKGIGCRVQPGRPMMDFQVRAMSEFFDIEGKDRGHG
;
A
#
# COMPACT_ATOMS: atom_id res chain seq x y z
N HIS A 1 -13.06 7.07 9.01
CA HIS A 1 -13.37 5.80 8.30
C HIS A 1 -12.19 5.36 7.42
N MET A 2 -12.21 4.15 6.84
CA MET A 2 -11.14 3.66 5.96
C MET A 2 -11.70 3.09 4.64
N ALA A 3 -10.97 3.31 3.55
CA ALA A 3 -11.17 2.64 2.26
C ALA A 3 -9.86 1.99 1.82
N ILE A 4 -9.92 0.74 1.35
CA ILE A 4 -8.74 -0.05 1.00
C ILE A 4 -8.95 -0.62 -0.40
N ASN A 5 -8.09 -0.26 -1.35
CA ASN A 5 -7.98 -0.97 -2.63
C ASN A 5 -7.02 -2.14 -2.46
N ALA A 6 -7.56 -3.35 -2.53
CA ALA A 6 -6.81 -4.61 -2.54
C ALA A 6 -6.91 -5.33 -3.91
N THR A 7 -7.38 -4.62 -4.93
CA THR A 7 -7.52 -5.16 -6.29
C THR A 7 -6.34 -4.71 -7.17
N PRO A 8 -6.15 -5.31 -8.36
CA PRO A 8 -5.16 -4.83 -9.33
C PRO A 8 -5.54 -3.51 -10.03
N VAL A 9 -6.76 -2.99 -9.83
CA VAL A 9 -7.23 -1.78 -10.54
C VAL A 9 -6.42 -0.57 -10.08
N GLY A 10 -5.74 0.09 -11.02
CA GLY A 10 -4.84 1.22 -10.77
C GLY A 10 -3.36 0.92 -11.06
N MET A 11 -3.04 -0.30 -11.49
CA MET A 11 -1.68 -0.69 -11.90
C MET A 11 -1.30 -0.10 -13.26
N HIS A 12 -2.28 0.20 -14.11
CA HIS A 12 -2.04 0.71 -15.45
C HIS A 12 -2.67 2.08 -15.68
N ALA A 13 -2.03 2.87 -16.54
CA ALA A 13 -2.58 4.15 -16.96
C ALA A 13 -3.90 3.91 -17.72
N GLY A 14 -4.96 4.59 -17.29
CA GLY A 14 -6.29 4.46 -17.88
C GLY A 14 -7.21 3.46 -17.18
N ASP A 15 -6.73 2.72 -16.17
CA ASP A 15 -7.60 1.93 -15.31
C ASP A 15 -8.67 2.82 -14.66
N PRO A 16 -9.92 2.33 -14.49
CA PRO A 16 -10.95 3.06 -13.78
C PRO A 16 -10.59 3.24 -12.30
N LEU A 17 -11.29 4.14 -11.59
CA LEU A 17 -11.19 4.18 -10.14
C LEU A 17 -11.83 2.92 -9.52
N PRO A 18 -11.20 2.29 -8.51
CA PRO A 18 -11.72 1.07 -7.88
C PRO A 18 -12.93 1.34 -6.99
N LEU A 19 -13.23 2.60 -6.70
CA LEU A 19 -14.38 3.06 -5.92
C LEU A 19 -14.78 4.48 -6.33
N ASP A 20 -16.01 4.86 -5.96
CA ASP A 20 -16.51 6.22 -6.14
C ASP A 20 -15.87 7.17 -5.12
N VAL A 21 -14.94 8.00 -5.59
CA VAL A 21 -14.17 8.94 -4.77
C VAL A 21 -15.01 10.12 -4.26
N SER A 22 -16.19 10.38 -4.83
CA SER A 22 -17.09 11.44 -4.36
C SER A 22 -17.65 11.19 -2.95
N ARG A 23 -17.55 9.92 -2.50
CA ARG A 23 -17.99 9.48 -1.17
C ARG A 23 -16.89 9.57 -0.11
N LEU A 24 -15.67 9.94 -0.49
CA LEU A 24 -14.57 10.13 0.44
C LEU A 24 -14.72 11.46 1.17
N THR A 25 -14.35 11.48 2.45
CA THR A 25 -14.31 12.69 3.28
C THR A 25 -12.91 12.90 3.86
N PRO A 26 -12.50 14.13 4.20
CA PRO A 26 -11.12 14.41 4.65
C PRO A 26 -10.67 13.65 5.91
N ASP A 27 -11.59 13.21 6.77
CA ASP A 27 -11.27 12.41 7.97
C ASP A 27 -10.89 10.95 7.66
N MET A 28 -11.14 10.49 6.43
CA MET A 28 -10.86 9.13 6.01
C MET A 28 -9.38 8.86 5.78
N THR A 29 -9.03 7.57 5.85
CA THR A 29 -7.74 7.05 5.38
C THR A 29 -7.96 6.15 4.18
N VAL A 30 -7.26 6.42 3.09
CA VAL A 30 -7.31 5.62 1.86
C VAL A 30 -5.99 4.86 1.70
N VAL A 31 -6.10 3.54 1.57
CA VAL A 31 -4.96 2.63 1.43
C VAL A 31 -5.04 1.98 0.06
N ASP A 32 -3.91 1.89 -0.64
CA ASP A 32 -3.81 1.17 -1.91
C ASP A 32 -2.60 0.24 -1.86
N ILE A 33 -2.81 -1.06 -2.07
CA ILE A 33 -1.74 -2.06 -1.97
C ILE A 33 -0.83 -2.11 -3.21
N ILE A 34 -1.17 -1.35 -4.25
CA ILE A 34 -0.35 -1.26 -5.45
C ILE A 34 1.01 -0.62 -5.10
N MET A 35 2.08 -1.31 -5.49
CA MET A 35 3.47 -0.93 -5.20
C MET A 35 4.03 0.04 -6.24
N GLU A 36 3.68 -0.20 -7.50
CA GLU A 36 4.06 0.61 -8.66
C GLU A 36 2.81 0.78 -9.53
N PRO A 37 2.38 2.02 -9.84
CA PRO A 37 2.99 3.29 -9.42
C PRO A 37 2.79 3.58 -7.92
N ALA A 38 3.76 4.27 -7.30
CA ALA A 38 3.70 4.64 -5.88
C ALA A 38 2.52 5.59 -5.55
N GLU A 39 2.05 6.36 -6.53
CA GLU A 39 0.85 7.19 -6.43
C GLU A 39 -0.15 6.81 -7.53
N THR A 40 -1.09 5.93 -7.20
CA THR A 40 -2.19 5.53 -8.09
C THR A 40 -3.20 6.66 -8.29
N ALA A 41 -4.09 6.51 -9.27
CA ALA A 41 -5.19 7.47 -9.48
C ALA A 41 -6.09 7.62 -8.25
N LEU A 42 -6.32 6.53 -7.51
CA LEU A 42 -7.07 6.56 -6.25
C LEU A 42 -6.36 7.40 -5.19
N LEU A 43 -5.07 7.16 -4.95
CA LEU A 43 -4.30 7.89 -3.94
C LEU A 43 -4.18 9.37 -4.30
N ARG A 44 -4.00 9.69 -5.59
CA ARG A 44 -3.99 11.07 -6.09
C ARG A 44 -5.32 11.77 -5.81
N ALA A 45 -6.45 11.14 -6.13
CA ALA A 45 -7.78 11.68 -5.87
C ALA A 45 -8.04 11.87 -4.37
N ALA A 46 -7.70 10.88 -3.55
CA ALA A 46 -7.86 10.93 -2.10
C ALA A 46 -7.03 12.06 -1.47
N LYS A 47 -5.77 12.24 -1.89
CA LYS A 47 -4.95 13.39 -1.48
C LYS A 47 -5.60 14.71 -1.86
N GLY A 48 -6.15 14.82 -3.07
CA GLY A 48 -6.86 16.03 -3.53
C GLY A 48 -8.09 16.39 -2.68
N ILE A 49 -8.75 15.38 -2.10
CA ILE A 49 -9.89 15.55 -1.18
C ILE A 49 -9.43 15.92 0.25
N GLY A 50 -8.14 15.74 0.57
CA GLY A 50 -7.59 15.95 1.91
C GLY A 50 -7.63 14.72 2.80
N CYS A 51 -7.87 13.53 2.22
CA CYS A 51 -7.77 12.27 2.97
C CYS A 51 -6.32 12.01 3.40
N ARG A 52 -6.16 11.26 4.48
CA ARG A 52 -4.89 10.57 4.76
C ARG A 52 -4.72 9.44 3.75
N VAL A 53 -3.50 9.23 3.26
CA VAL A 53 -3.21 8.17 2.28
C VAL A 53 -2.05 7.28 2.72
N GLN A 54 -2.14 6.00 2.40
CA GLN A 54 -1.10 5.00 2.65
C GLN A 54 -0.79 4.26 1.34
N PRO A 55 0.40 4.45 0.76
CA PRO A 55 0.81 3.70 -0.44
C PRO A 55 1.18 2.25 -0.09
N GLY A 56 1.28 1.41 -1.13
CA GLY A 56 1.55 -0.02 -0.96
C GLY A 56 2.94 -0.32 -0.44
N ARG A 57 3.98 0.41 -0.89
CA ARG A 57 5.39 0.08 -0.63
C ARG A 57 5.73 -0.26 0.84
N PRO A 58 5.34 0.56 1.84
CA PRO A 58 5.59 0.24 3.24
C PRO A 58 5.03 -1.11 3.67
N MET A 59 3.88 -1.52 3.14
CA MET A 59 3.28 -2.82 3.44
C MET A 59 4.28 -3.94 3.09
N MET A 60 4.77 -3.97 1.84
CA MET A 60 5.75 -4.97 1.36
C MET A 60 7.03 -4.96 2.19
N ASP A 61 7.57 -3.77 2.50
CA ASP A 61 8.80 -3.66 3.29
C ASP A 61 8.64 -4.32 4.68
N PHE A 62 7.50 -4.11 5.34
CA PHE A 62 7.22 -4.75 6.63
C PHE A 62 7.01 -6.27 6.51
N GLN A 63 6.40 -6.74 5.42
CA GLN A 63 6.22 -8.17 5.21
C GLN A 63 7.51 -8.88 4.87
N VAL A 64 8.39 -8.28 4.07
CA VAL A 64 9.73 -8.82 3.81
C VAL A 64 10.49 -8.98 5.11
N ARG A 65 10.47 -7.96 5.98
CA ARG A 65 11.10 -8.05 7.30
C ARG A 65 10.49 -9.18 8.15
N ALA A 66 9.17 -9.24 8.26
CA ALA A 66 8.50 -10.29 9.03
C ALA A 66 8.80 -11.69 8.49
N MET A 67 8.90 -11.84 7.17
CA MET A 67 9.27 -13.08 6.50
C MET A 67 10.72 -13.47 6.80
N SER A 68 11.65 -12.52 6.78
CA SER A 68 13.06 -12.74 7.16
C SER A 68 13.21 -13.16 8.62
N GLU A 69 12.47 -12.53 9.54
CA GLU A 69 12.44 -12.89 10.95
C GLU A 69 11.85 -14.30 11.15
N PHE A 70 10.77 -14.65 10.43
CA PHE A 70 10.15 -15.97 10.51
C PHE A 70 11.06 -17.12 10.03
N PHE A 71 11.83 -16.89 8.95
CA PHE A 71 12.72 -17.89 8.37
C PHE A 71 14.14 -17.88 8.94
N ASP A 72 14.42 -17.05 9.94
CA ASP A 72 15.76 -16.88 10.53
C ASP A 72 16.83 -16.55 9.47
N ILE A 73 16.45 -15.78 8.44
CA ILE A 73 17.36 -15.39 7.35
C ILE A 73 18.36 -14.33 7.86
N GLU A 74 18.01 -13.61 8.92
CA GLU A 74 18.86 -12.62 9.59
C GLU A 74 19.76 -13.24 10.69
N GLY A 75 19.69 -14.56 10.90
CA GLY A 75 20.52 -15.34 11.82
C GLY A 75 22.01 -15.33 11.45
N LYS A 76 22.69 -14.23 11.77
CA LYS A 76 24.14 -14.13 11.70
C LYS A 76 24.76 -14.69 12.99
N ASP A 77 24.85 -16.01 13.05
CA ASP A 77 25.95 -16.73 13.73
C ASP A 77 26.04 -18.18 13.21
N ARG A 78 26.69 -18.33 12.04
CA ARG A 78 27.36 -19.59 11.66
C ARG A 78 28.85 -19.46 11.96
N GLY A 79 29.18 -19.06 13.18
CA GLY A 79 30.49 -19.31 13.76
C GLY A 79 30.35 -20.53 14.68
N HIS A 80 31.29 -21.47 14.58
CA HIS A 80 31.47 -22.74 15.31
C HIS A 80 31.16 -23.99 14.49
N GLY A 81 32.24 -24.61 14.00
CA GLY A 81 32.30 -25.91 13.34
C GLY A 81 33.38 -25.95 12.28
#